data_AF-A0A812SKF6-F1
#
_entry.id   AF-A0A812SKF6-F1
#
_cell.length_a   1.000
_cell.length_b   1.000
_cell.length_c   1.000
_cell.angle_alpha   90.00
_cell.angle_beta   90.00
_cell.angle_gamma   90.00
#
_symmetry.space_group_name_H-M   'P 1'
#
loop_
_entity.id
_entity.type
_entity.pdbx_description
1 polymer ?
#
loop_
_entity_poly.entity_id
_entity_poly.type
_entity_poly.pdbx_seq_one_letter_code
_entity_poly.pdbx_strand_id
1 'polypeptide(L)'
;MGCCEGKLPNPDEFLKVHAPRPGGPFLPCMPPCLSKSSSKYWVTPWSCCLSQINRDEGVGAPETIAVRDGPGGALLMKLELCPHRSFGKLSFIRDCNGELLGAMQTLEKHRPMESQRSSYAIYGKQPLSGCQAISVEGDMLYQWATVSRSPFTFNAKMRLEGHSKSDHAWTLSMRNGLPPPRWVVSNKKRGAAVVPRSVDKKLHEYLIAPGVDPGLVVCGTFAQLLAQDELLLD
;
A
#
# COMPACT_ATOMS: atom_id res chain seq x y z
N MET A 1 26.34 13.91 -6.15
CA MET A 1 25.64 12.63 -5.96
C MET A 1 24.60 12.49 -7.07
N GLY A 2 24.83 11.58 -8.01
CA GLY A 2 24.06 11.48 -9.25
C GLY A 2 22.60 11.10 -9.02
N CYS A 3 21.69 11.95 -9.48
CA CYS A 3 20.26 11.65 -9.62
C CYS A 3 20.05 10.61 -10.72
N CYS A 4 20.36 9.34 -10.42
CA CYS A 4 19.84 8.24 -11.21
C CYS A 4 18.37 8.06 -10.79
N GLU A 5 17.47 8.82 -11.40
CA GLU A 5 16.08 8.41 -11.51
C GLU A 5 16.06 7.04 -12.19
N GLY A 6 16.03 5.96 -11.41
CA GLY A 6 16.04 4.61 -11.96
C GLY A 6 14.88 4.45 -12.94
N LYS A 7 15.21 4.20 -14.22
CA LYS A 7 14.23 4.00 -15.29
C LYS A 7 13.19 2.98 -14.85
N LEU A 8 11.91 3.31 -14.98
CA LEU A 8 10.85 2.35 -14.70
C LEU A 8 10.95 1.19 -15.70
N PRO A 9 10.72 -0.06 -15.26
CA PRO A 9 10.69 -1.18 -16.18
C PRO A 9 9.50 -1.02 -17.14
N ASN A 10 9.64 -1.51 -18.37
CA ASN A 10 8.55 -1.57 -19.33
C ASN A 10 7.42 -2.45 -18.75
N PRO A 11 6.20 -1.93 -18.50
CA PRO A 11 5.10 -2.70 -17.91
C PRO A 11 4.76 -3.98 -18.70
N ASP A 12 4.81 -3.93 -20.03
CA ASP A 12 4.44 -5.07 -20.89
C ASP A 12 5.42 -6.25 -20.75
N GLU A 13 6.69 -5.95 -20.49
CA GLU A 13 7.73 -6.97 -20.27
C GLU A 13 7.81 -7.41 -18.81
N PHE A 14 7.52 -6.49 -17.88
CA PHE A 14 7.75 -6.69 -16.46
C PHE A 14 6.57 -7.33 -15.72
N LEU A 15 5.35 -6.95 -16.07
CA LEU A 15 4.14 -7.46 -15.44
C LEU A 15 3.88 -8.89 -15.95
N LYS A 16 3.98 -9.86 -15.05
CA LYS A 16 3.78 -11.29 -15.35
C LYS A 16 2.53 -11.79 -14.66
N VAL A 17 1.85 -12.77 -15.23
CA VAL A 17 0.69 -13.41 -14.61
C VAL A 17 1.08 -14.02 -13.26
N HIS A 18 0.30 -13.74 -12.21
CA HIS A 18 0.42 -14.36 -10.90
C HIS A 18 -0.70 -15.37 -10.69
N ALA A 19 -0.43 -16.40 -9.88
CA ALA A 19 -1.50 -17.25 -9.40
C ALA A 19 -2.38 -16.44 -8.44
N PRO A 20 -3.72 -16.53 -8.54
CA PRO A 20 -4.60 -15.93 -7.56
C PRO A 20 -4.26 -16.41 -6.14
N ARG A 21 -4.47 -15.55 -5.15
CA ARG A 21 -4.22 -15.91 -3.75
C ARG A 21 -5.18 -17.04 -3.32
N PRO A 22 -4.68 -18.09 -2.64
CA PRO A 22 -5.55 -19.05 -1.95
C PRO A 22 -6.40 -18.31 -0.91
N GLY A 23 -7.72 -18.50 -0.96
CA GLY A 23 -8.68 -17.77 -0.14
C GLY A 23 -9.47 -16.72 -0.92
N GLY A 24 -8.97 -16.18 -2.03
CA GLY A 24 -9.66 -15.14 -2.79
C GLY A 24 -9.07 -13.74 -2.59
N PRO A 25 -9.72 -12.70 -3.13
CA PRO A 25 -9.21 -11.34 -3.08
C PRO A 25 -9.33 -10.72 -1.68
N PHE A 26 -8.35 -9.89 -1.33
CA PHE A 26 -8.36 -9.01 -0.16
C PHE A 26 -9.56 -8.07 -0.20
N LEU A 27 -9.80 -7.47 -1.36
CA LEU A 27 -10.97 -6.61 -1.60
C LEU A 27 -11.88 -7.28 -2.64
N PRO A 28 -13.03 -7.81 -2.23
CA PRO A 28 -14.00 -8.38 -3.16
C PRO A 28 -14.50 -7.36 -4.21
N CYS A 29 -14.52 -6.07 -3.88
CA CYS A 29 -14.89 -4.99 -4.80
C CYS A 29 -13.82 -4.66 -5.85
N MET A 30 -12.60 -5.21 -5.72
CA MET A 30 -11.53 -5.05 -6.69
C MET A 30 -10.91 -6.43 -7.02
N PRO A 31 -11.67 -7.32 -7.67
CA PRO A 31 -11.19 -8.67 -7.94
C PRO A 31 -9.94 -8.60 -8.83
N PRO A 32 -8.95 -9.50 -8.62
CA PRO A 32 -7.77 -9.58 -9.45
C PRO A 32 -8.19 -9.80 -10.90
N CYS A 33 -7.54 -9.07 -11.81
CA CYS A 33 -7.81 -9.24 -13.22
C CYS A 33 -7.38 -10.63 -13.67
N LEU A 34 -8.37 -11.43 -14.08
CA LEU A 34 -8.17 -12.77 -14.63
C LEU A 34 -7.84 -12.75 -16.13
N SER A 35 -7.90 -11.57 -16.77
CA SER A 35 -7.48 -11.41 -18.16
C SER A 35 -5.95 -11.54 -18.29
N LYS A 36 -5.46 -11.85 -19.49
CA LYS A 36 -4.01 -11.95 -19.74
C LYS A 36 -3.29 -10.59 -19.73
N SER A 37 -4.02 -9.48 -19.69
CA SER A 37 -3.49 -8.11 -19.70
C SER A 37 -3.49 -7.47 -18.32
N SER A 38 -2.54 -6.56 -18.11
CA SER A 38 -2.50 -5.73 -16.91
C SER A 38 -3.77 -4.89 -16.75
N SER A 39 -4.10 -4.57 -15.50
CA SER A 39 -5.19 -3.66 -15.16
C SER A 39 -4.66 -2.30 -14.75
N LYS A 40 -5.51 -1.30 -14.92
CA LYS A 40 -5.23 0.09 -14.60
C LYS A 40 -6.20 0.57 -13.53
N TYR A 41 -5.66 1.23 -12.52
CA TYR A 41 -6.44 1.87 -11.47
C TYR A 41 -5.95 3.29 -11.27
N TRP A 42 -6.85 4.21 -10.92
CA TRP A 42 -6.53 5.61 -10.72
C TRP A 42 -6.72 5.97 -9.26
N VAL A 43 -5.65 6.43 -8.64
CA VAL A 43 -5.58 6.68 -7.20
C VAL A 43 -5.24 8.14 -6.96
N THR A 44 -6.02 8.85 -6.15
CA THR A 44 -5.63 10.21 -5.73
C THR A 44 -4.36 10.14 -4.90
N PRO A 45 -3.34 10.99 -5.12
CA PRO A 45 -2.13 10.94 -4.31
C PRO A 45 -2.39 11.38 -2.86
N TRP A 46 -1.63 10.85 -1.91
CA TRP A 46 -1.57 11.45 -0.56
C TRP A 46 -0.87 12.81 -0.66
N SER A 47 -1.35 13.82 0.06
CA SER A 47 -0.67 15.10 0.10
C SER A 47 0.75 14.97 0.66
N CYS A 48 1.59 15.97 0.41
CA CYS A 48 2.97 15.98 0.90
C CYS A 48 3.02 16.68 2.25
N CYS A 49 3.43 15.96 3.29
CA CYS A 49 3.78 16.60 4.55
C CYS A 49 5.13 17.30 4.44
N LEU A 50 5.12 18.64 4.49
CA LEU A 50 6.34 19.46 4.55
C LEU A 50 6.81 19.70 5.99
N SER A 51 5.97 19.39 6.99
CA SER A 51 6.33 19.53 8.39
C SER A 51 7.44 18.55 8.75
N GLN A 52 8.43 19.02 9.51
CA GLN A 52 9.44 18.17 10.13
C GLN A 52 9.01 17.68 11.52
N ILE A 53 8.00 18.31 12.12
CA ILE A 53 7.58 18.06 13.50
C ILE A 53 6.81 16.74 13.61
N ASN A 54 7.25 15.87 14.51
CA ASN A 54 6.52 14.67 14.91
C ASN A 54 5.51 14.94 16.04
N ARG A 55 4.27 14.45 15.87
CA ARG A 55 3.22 14.47 16.89
C ARG A 55 2.44 13.15 16.84
N ASP A 56 2.03 12.62 17.99
CA ASP A 56 1.25 11.36 18.03
C ASP A 56 -0.11 11.50 17.33
N GLU A 57 -0.75 12.66 17.47
CA GLU A 57 -1.98 13.01 16.73
C GLU A 57 -1.71 13.31 15.24
N GLY A 58 -0.45 13.45 14.84
CA GLY A 58 -0.02 13.82 13.50
C GLY A 58 -0.14 15.32 13.19
N VAL A 59 0.08 15.64 11.92
CA VAL A 59 0.12 17.00 11.37
C VAL A 59 -0.85 17.10 10.20
N GLY A 60 -1.68 18.14 10.21
CA GLY A 60 -2.73 18.34 9.21
C GLY A 60 -4.02 17.60 9.53
N ALA A 61 -4.95 17.62 8.59
CA ALA A 61 -6.21 16.87 8.69
C ALA A 61 -6.03 15.43 8.16
N PRO A 62 -6.87 14.48 8.59
CA PRO A 62 -6.99 13.19 7.91
C PRO A 62 -7.34 13.37 6.43
N GLU A 63 -6.90 12.44 5.59
CA GLU A 63 -7.11 12.52 4.15
C GLU A 63 -7.81 11.27 3.61
N THR A 64 -8.75 11.47 2.69
CA THR A 64 -9.41 10.37 1.99
C THR A 64 -8.83 10.20 0.59
N ILE A 65 -8.25 9.04 0.36
CA ILE A 65 -7.69 8.63 -0.93
C ILE A 65 -8.73 7.81 -1.69
N ALA A 66 -9.13 8.28 -2.87
CA ALA A 66 -10.06 7.59 -3.74
C ALA A 66 -9.32 6.67 -4.72
N VAL A 67 -9.83 5.45 -4.90
CA VAL A 67 -9.38 4.49 -5.93
C VAL A 67 -10.51 4.25 -6.92
N ARG A 68 -10.21 4.40 -8.21
CA ARG A 68 -11.19 4.34 -9.31
C ARG A 68 -10.77 3.40 -10.43
N ASP A 69 -11.75 2.89 -11.18
CA ASP A 69 -11.56 2.09 -12.41
C ASP A 69 -11.33 2.94 -13.68
N GLY A 70 -11.15 4.25 -13.51
CA GLY A 70 -10.88 5.21 -14.58
C GLY A 70 -10.60 6.60 -14.01
N PRO A 71 -10.01 7.54 -14.78
CA PRO A 71 -9.79 8.91 -14.32
C PRO A 71 -11.06 9.63 -13.84
N GLY A 72 -12.19 9.33 -14.48
CA GLY A 72 -13.54 9.74 -14.05
C GLY A 72 -14.46 8.55 -13.78
N GLY A 73 -13.86 7.37 -13.54
CA GLY A 73 -14.57 6.11 -13.40
C GLY A 73 -15.28 5.95 -12.05
N ALA A 74 -15.92 4.79 -11.89
CA ALA A 74 -16.56 4.38 -10.67
C ALA A 74 -15.56 4.37 -9.51
N LEU A 75 -16.02 4.84 -8.36
CA LEU A 75 -15.28 4.72 -7.12
C LEU A 75 -15.33 3.25 -6.67
N LEU A 76 -14.17 2.65 -6.45
CA LEU A 76 -14.05 1.26 -6.01
C LEU A 76 -13.86 1.16 -4.50
N MET A 77 -12.99 2.01 -3.95
CA MET A 77 -12.68 2.08 -2.52
C MET A 77 -12.16 3.45 -2.12
N LYS A 78 -12.21 3.72 -0.81
CA LYS A 78 -11.59 4.87 -0.15
C LYS A 78 -10.59 4.37 0.89
N LEU A 79 -9.40 4.96 0.94
CA LEU A 79 -8.53 4.86 2.12
C LEU A 79 -8.67 6.14 2.93
N GLU A 80 -9.17 6.02 4.15
CA GLU A 80 -9.23 7.12 5.12
C GLU A 80 -7.95 7.07 5.94
N LEU A 81 -6.96 7.85 5.52
CA LEU A 81 -5.65 7.90 6.14
C LEU A 81 -5.69 8.83 7.35
N CYS A 82 -5.02 8.40 8.41
CA CYS A 82 -4.74 9.25 9.55
C CYS A 82 -3.88 10.48 9.14
N PRO A 83 -3.85 11.55 9.95
CA PRO A 83 -2.99 12.69 9.68
C PRO A 83 -1.53 12.26 9.54
N HIS A 84 -0.77 12.98 8.71
CA HIS A 84 0.65 12.70 8.50
C HIS A 84 1.42 12.62 9.82
N ARG A 85 2.42 11.72 9.88
CA ARG A 85 3.27 11.50 11.07
C ARG A 85 2.54 11.08 12.35
N SER A 86 1.23 10.82 12.30
CA SER A 86 0.53 10.23 13.44
C SER A 86 1.10 8.85 13.77
N PHE A 87 1.02 8.46 15.04
CA PHE A 87 1.55 7.19 15.51
C PHE A 87 0.46 6.40 16.24
N GLY A 88 0.38 5.10 16.00
CA GLY A 88 -0.60 4.21 16.65
C GLY A 88 -2.05 4.35 16.16
N LYS A 89 -2.34 5.27 15.24
CA LYS A 89 -3.68 5.50 14.69
C LYS A 89 -4.02 4.48 13.59
N LEU A 90 -5.31 4.14 13.49
CA LEU A 90 -5.83 3.32 12.40
C LEU A 90 -6.07 4.18 11.16
N SER A 91 -5.74 3.63 9.99
CA SER A 91 -6.26 4.09 8.70
C SER A 91 -7.30 3.09 8.20
N PHE A 92 -8.45 3.57 7.73
CA PHE A 92 -9.57 2.70 7.34
C PHE A 92 -9.59 2.48 5.83
N ILE A 93 -10.04 1.31 5.41
CA ILE A 93 -10.28 0.96 4.02
C ILE A 93 -11.76 0.72 3.90
N ARG A 94 -12.45 1.54 3.11
CA ARG A 94 -13.90 1.46 2.91
C ARG A 94 -14.27 1.27 1.45
N ASP A 95 -15.42 0.68 1.21
CA ASP A 95 -15.98 0.56 -0.14
C ASP A 95 -16.59 1.89 -0.63
N CYS A 96 -17.26 1.86 -1.78
CA CYS A 96 -17.94 3.02 -2.33
C CYS A 96 -19.15 3.49 -1.50
N ASN A 97 -19.75 2.62 -0.69
CA ASN A 97 -20.91 2.88 0.15
C ASN A 97 -20.52 3.30 1.58
N GLY A 98 -19.23 3.21 1.95
CA GLY A 98 -18.73 3.50 3.29
C GLY A 98 -18.65 2.28 4.22
N GLU A 99 -18.90 1.08 3.70
CA GLU A 99 -18.71 -0.15 4.46
C GLU A 99 -17.23 -0.41 4.72
N LEU A 100 -16.91 -0.79 5.95
CA LEU A 100 -15.55 -1.18 6.32
C LEU A 100 -15.14 -2.43 5.54
N LEU A 101 -14.01 -2.37 4.84
CA LEU A 101 -13.41 -3.51 4.13
C LEU A 101 -12.14 -3.99 4.84
N GLY A 102 -11.44 -3.09 5.51
CA GLY A 102 -10.17 -3.37 6.14
C GLY A 102 -9.61 -2.17 6.88
N ALA A 103 -8.41 -2.34 7.44
CA ALA A 103 -7.70 -1.28 8.13
C ALA A 103 -6.19 -1.46 8.01
N MET A 104 -5.43 -0.40 8.27
CA MET A 104 -3.98 -0.43 8.40
C MET A 104 -3.58 0.15 9.76
N GLN A 105 -2.60 -0.50 10.41
CA GLN A 105 -2.09 -0.06 11.71
C GLN A 105 -0.60 -0.35 11.82
N THR A 106 0.12 0.52 12.53
CA THR A 106 1.48 0.22 12.97
C THR A 106 1.49 -0.97 13.93
N LEU A 107 2.51 -1.82 13.80
CA LEU A 107 2.78 -2.94 14.69
C LEU A 107 3.74 -2.56 15.83
N GLU A 108 4.27 -1.33 15.80
CA GLU A 108 5.23 -0.87 16.76
C GLU A 108 4.52 -0.34 18.02
N LYS A 109 5.06 -0.65 19.20
CA LYS A 109 4.49 -0.18 20.49
C LYS A 109 4.85 1.27 20.79
N HIS A 110 5.98 1.72 20.28
CA HIS A 110 6.53 3.06 20.43
C HIS A 110 7.07 3.52 19.08
N ARG A 111 7.14 4.84 18.88
CA ARG A 111 7.67 5.40 17.63
C ARG A 111 9.10 4.89 17.40
N PRO A 112 9.41 4.34 16.22
CA PRO A 112 10.74 3.83 15.93
C PRO A 112 11.81 4.91 16.02
N MET A 113 12.96 4.59 16.63
CA MET A 113 14.10 5.50 16.77
C MET A 113 15.30 5.04 15.92
N GLU A 114 16.08 6.01 15.42
CA GLU A 114 17.38 5.82 14.76
C GLU A 114 17.38 4.76 13.63
N SER A 115 17.81 3.55 13.97
CA SER A 115 18.05 2.39 13.11
C SER A 115 16.90 1.38 13.13
N GLN A 116 15.86 1.64 13.92
CA GLN A 116 14.69 0.78 14.04
C GLN A 116 13.84 0.85 12.77
N ARG A 117 13.23 -0.29 12.43
CA ARG A 117 12.26 -0.38 11.33
C ARG A 117 10.88 0.06 11.82
N SER A 118 10.04 0.52 10.89
CA SER A 118 8.59 0.64 11.10
C SER A 118 7.88 -0.47 10.32
N SER A 119 6.83 -1.05 10.89
CA SER A 119 6.04 -2.12 10.29
C SER A 119 4.55 -1.82 10.40
N TYR A 120 3.83 -1.95 9.30
CA TYR A 120 2.38 -1.79 9.24
C TYR A 120 1.71 -3.10 8.87
N ALA A 121 0.68 -3.48 9.61
CA ALA A 121 -0.22 -4.56 9.22
C ALA A 121 -1.36 -4.01 8.36
N ILE A 122 -1.74 -4.80 7.35
CA ILE A 122 -2.92 -4.59 6.51
C ILE A 122 -3.92 -5.66 6.90
N TYR A 123 -5.09 -5.25 7.38
CA TYR A 123 -6.16 -6.12 7.84
C TYR A 123 -7.35 -6.09 6.87
N GLY A 124 -8.05 -7.22 6.72
CA GLY A 124 -9.22 -7.38 5.87
C GLY A 124 -10.27 -8.30 6.48
N LYS A 125 -11.51 -8.24 5.96
CA LYS A 125 -12.65 -9.00 6.51
C LYS A 125 -12.55 -10.50 6.37
N GLN A 126 -11.88 -10.99 5.33
CA GLN A 126 -11.85 -12.41 5.08
C GLN A 126 -10.83 -13.12 5.99
N PRO A 127 -11.22 -14.20 6.69
CA PRO A 127 -10.33 -14.93 7.59
C PRO A 127 -9.23 -15.66 6.82
N LEU A 128 -8.05 -15.66 7.43
CA LEU A 128 -6.89 -16.41 6.96
C LEU A 128 -6.38 -17.30 8.09
N SER A 129 -6.11 -18.57 7.77
CA SER A 129 -5.63 -19.55 8.76
C SER A 129 -4.34 -19.06 9.43
N GLY A 130 -4.31 -19.11 10.76
CA GLY A 130 -3.13 -18.78 11.56
C GLY A 130 -2.76 -17.29 11.60
N CYS A 131 -3.62 -16.40 11.12
CA CYS A 131 -3.37 -14.95 11.11
C CYS A 131 -3.93 -14.28 12.38
N GLN A 132 -3.28 -13.21 12.83
CA GLN A 132 -3.81 -12.38 13.91
C GLN A 132 -5.11 -11.70 13.48
N ALA A 133 -5.99 -11.42 14.43
CA ALA A 133 -7.24 -10.71 14.20
C ALA A 133 -7.42 -9.58 15.22
N ILE A 134 -8.09 -8.52 14.79
CA ILE A 134 -8.43 -7.35 15.60
C ILE A 134 -9.92 -7.05 15.44
N SER A 135 -10.53 -6.40 16.44
CA SER A 135 -11.90 -5.89 16.33
C SER A 135 -11.85 -4.40 16.00
N VAL A 136 -12.54 -3.99 14.94
CA VAL A 136 -12.63 -2.60 14.47
C VAL A 136 -14.08 -2.32 14.12
N GLU A 137 -14.67 -1.30 14.74
CA GLU A 137 -16.08 -0.91 14.52
C GLU A 137 -17.10 -2.06 14.70
N GLY A 138 -16.77 -3.06 15.54
CA GLY A 138 -17.61 -4.24 15.75
C GLY A 138 -17.38 -5.38 14.75
N ASP A 139 -16.64 -5.14 13.66
CA ASP A 139 -16.21 -6.16 12.72
C ASP A 139 -14.89 -6.81 13.16
N MET A 140 -14.74 -8.11 12.89
CA MET A 140 -13.46 -8.80 13.02
C MET A 140 -12.67 -8.68 11.72
N LEU A 141 -11.45 -8.14 11.82
CA LEU A 141 -10.51 -8.03 10.70
C LEU A 141 -9.30 -8.91 10.96
N TYR A 142 -8.85 -9.60 9.92
CA TYR A 142 -7.74 -10.54 9.97
C TYR A 142 -6.52 -9.93 9.29
N GLN A 143 -5.32 -10.25 9.75
CA GLN A 143 -4.09 -9.71 9.16
C GLN A 143 -3.77 -10.41 7.84
N TRP A 144 -3.74 -9.64 6.75
CA TRP A 144 -3.51 -10.13 5.39
C TRP A 144 -2.07 -9.99 4.94
N ALA A 145 -1.42 -8.91 5.35
CA ALA A 145 -0.05 -8.60 5.00
C ALA A 145 0.64 -7.74 6.07
N THR A 146 1.97 -7.76 6.05
CA THR A 146 2.82 -6.89 6.86
C THR A 146 3.79 -6.16 5.94
N VAL A 147 3.79 -4.83 5.97
CA VAL A 147 4.73 -3.98 5.23
C VAL A 147 5.77 -3.43 6.21
N SER A 148 7.02 -3.83 6.05
CA SER A 148 8.12 -3.34 6.88
C SER A 148 9.11 -2.51 6.08
N ARG A 149 9.49 -1.36 6.63
CA ARG A 149 10.48 -0.45 6.07
C ARG A 149 11.60 -0.21 7.09
N SER A 150 12.84 -0.38 6.66
CA SER A 150 14.02 0.04 7.41
C SER A 150 14.33 1.52 7.17
N PRO A 151 15.05 2.20 8.07
CA PRO A 151 15.47 3.58 7.85
C PRO A 151 16.47 3.66 6.69
N PHE A 152 16.63 4.86 6.13
CA PHE A 152 17.58 5.18 5.05
C PHE A 152 17.42 4.37 3.75
N THR A 153 16.27 3.72 3.53
CA THR A 153 15.96 3.02 2.28
C THR A 153 14.60 3.44 1.71
N PHE A 154 14.49 3.41 0.39
CA PHE A 154 13.23 3.61 -0.34
C PHE A 154 12.49 2.30 -0.61
N ASN A 155 13.01 1.18 -0.09
CA ASN A 155 12.41 -0.13 -0.24
C ASN A 155 11.68 -0.54 1.05
N ALA A 156 10.48 -1.07 0.88
CA ALA A 156 9.77 -1.84 1.91
C ALA A 156 9.60 -3.30 1.48
N LYS A 157 9.41 -4.19 2.45
CA LYS A 157 9.08 -5.60 2.23
C LYS A 157 7.65 -5.83 2.69
N MET A 158 6.80 -6.30 1.79
CA MET A 158 5.46 -6.77 2.11
C MET A 158 5.45 -8.29 2.20
N ARG A 159 5.29 -8.82 3.40
CA ARG A 159 5.03 -10.23 3.66
C ARG A 159 3.52 -10.48 3.58
N LEU A 160 3.11 -11.48 2.82
CA LEU A 160 1.72 -11.95 2.83
C LEU A 160 1.54 -13.03 3.89
N GLU A 161 0.53 -12.87 4.75
CA GLU A 161 0.23 -13.86 5.79
C GLU A 161 -0.47 -15.09 5.20
N GLY A 162 -0.38 -16.25 5.86
CA GLY A 162 -0.94 -17.51 5.35
C GLY A 162 -0.17 -18.17 4.20
N HIS A 163 0.96 -17.61 3.78
CA HIS A 163 1.90 -18.24 2.83
C HIS A 163 3.17 -18.73 3.54
N SER A 164 3.81 -19.78 3.00
CA SER A 164 5.10 -20.25 3.50
C SER A 164 6.15 -19.12 3.42
N LYS A 165 7.02 -19.04 4.44
CA LYS A 165 7.93 -17.91 4.72
C LYS A 165 8.85 -17.48 3.57
N SER A 166 9.01 -18.28 2.50
CA SER A 166 10.02 -18.08 1.45
C SER A 166 9.51 -17.43 0.15
N ASP A 167 8.23 -17.59 -0.23
CA ASP A 167 7.88 -17.46 -1.66
C ASP A 167 7.03 -16.24 -2.05
N HIS A 168 6.53 -15.43 -1.11
CA HIS A 168 5.49 -14.44 -1.44
C HIS A 168 5.75 -13.04 -0.87
N ALA A 169 6.99 -12.73 -0.46
CA ALA A 169 7.35 -11.38 -0.06
C ALA A 169 7.52 -10.48 -1.29
N TRP A 170 6.64 -9.49 -1.44
CA TRP A 170 6.82 -8.42 -2.41
C TRP A 170 7.79 -7.37 -1.86
N THR A 171 8.60 -6.80 -2.74
CA THR A 171 9.40 -5.60 -2.48
C THR A 171 8.69 -4.43 -3.11
N LEU A 172 8.42 -3.41 -2.31
CA LEU A 172 7.86 -2.13 -2.74
C LEU A 172 9.02 -1.16 -2.85
N SER A 173 9.43 -0.89 -4.08
CA SER A 173 10.53 0.03 -4.37
C SER A 173 9.98 1.38 -4.77
N MET A 174 10.00 2.32 -3.84
CA MET A 174 9.70 3.72 -4.11
C MET A 174 10.89 4.32 -4.89
N ARG A 175 10.62 5.07 -5.95
CA ARG A 175 11.68 5.75 -6.73
C ARG A 175 11.72 7.23 -6.36
N ASN A 176 12.94 7.75 -6.21
CA ASN A 176 13.20 9.17 -5.98
C ASN A 176 12.58 10.04 -7.07
N GLY A 177 12.11 11.22 -6.70
CA GLY A 177 11.50 12.20 -7.59
C GLY A 177 10.59 13.15 -6.83
N LEU A 178 10.08 14.16 -7.53
CA LEU A 178 9.04 15.03 -6.98
C LEU A 178 7.77 14.21 -6.71
N PRO A 179 7.04 14.51 -5.63
CA PRO A 179 5.75 13.89 -5.38
C PRO A 179 4.75 14.08 -6.54
N PRO A 180 3.84 13.12 -6.72
CA PRO A 180 3.68 11.93 -5.89
C PRO A 180 4.68 10.82 -6.27
N PRO A 181 5.04 9.91 -5.34
CA PRO A 181 6.12 8.96 -5.55
C PRO A 181 5.80 7.96 -6.67
N ARG A 182 6.84 7.40 -7.28
CA ARG A 182 6.71 6.28 -8.22
C ARG A 182 7.00 4.98 -7.49
N TRP A 183 6.37 3.89 -7.89
CA TRP A 183 6.63 2.57 -7.31
C TRP A 183 6.87 1.49 -8.35
N VAL A 184 7.71 0.53 -7.97
CA VAL A 184 7.81 -0.77 -8.61
C VAL A 184 7.58 -1.82 -7.54
N VAL A 185 6.56 -2.67 -7.73
CA VAL A 185 6.25 -3.78 -6.83
C VAL A 185 6.61 -5.08 -7.51
N SER A 186 7.45 -5.89 -6.86
CA SER A 186 7.96 -7.14 -7.43
C SER A 186 8.35 -8.16 -6.38
N ASN A 187 8.42 -9.42 -6.75
CA ASN A 187 9.21 -10.41 -6.03
C ASN A 187 10.45 -10.79 -6.87
N LYS A 188 11.28 -11.71 -6.36
CA LYS A 188 12.52 -12.13 -7.06
C LYS A 188 12.29 -12.68 -8.48
N LYS A 189 11.07 -13.13 -8.82
CA LYS A 189 10.78 -13.85 -10.07
C LYS A 189 9.85 -13.08 -11.02
N ARG A 190 9.04 -12.12 -10.52
CA ARG A 190 7.92 -11.51 -11.28
C ARG A 190 7.62 -10.08 -10.81
N GLY A 191 7.30 -9.20 -11.76
CA GLY A 191 6.71 -7.90 -11.50
C GLY A 191 5.22 -8.01 -11.17
N ALA A 192 4.78 -7.29 -10.14
CA ALA A 192 3.39 -7.28 -9.66
C ALA A 192 2.68 -5.96 -9.99
N ALA A 193 3.38 -4.83 -9.86
CA ALA A 193 2.84 -3.53 -10.25
C ALA A 193 3.93 -2.53 -10.65
N VAL A 194 3.54 -1.57 -11.49
CA VAL A 194 4.31 -0.37 -11.81
C VAL A 194 3.40 0.84 -11.60
N VAL A 195 3.85 1.81 -10.82
CA VAL A 195 3.15 3.07 -10.58
C VAL A 195 4.00 4.19 -11.19
N PRO A 196 3.71 4.60 -12.44
CA PRO A 196 4.42 5.69 -13.10
C PRO A 196 4.15 7.05 -12.45
N ARG A 197 4.84 8.07 -12.96
CA ARG A 197 4.62 9.46 -12.55
C ARG A 197 3.21 9.89 -12.97
N SER A 198 2.49 10.58 -12.09
CA SER A 198 1.25 11.26 -12.48
C SER A 198 1.46 12.16 -13.69
N VAL A 199 0.54 12.13 -14.64
CA VAL A 199 0.51 13.07 -15.77
C VAL A 199 -0.05 14.43 -15.31
N ASP A 200 -0.98 14.46 -14.36
CA ASP A 200 -1.73 15.66 -13.97
C ASP A 200 -1.57 16.07 -12.49
N LYS A 201 -0.74 15.34 -11.73
CA LYS A 201 -0.55 15.41 -10.26
C LYS A 201 -1.82 15.19 -9.42
N LYS A 202 -2.95 14.89 -10.05
CA LYS A 202 -4.25 14.68 -9.38
C LYS A 202 -4.59 13.21 -9.26
N LEU A 203 -4.14 12.39 -10.20
CA LEU A 203 -4.33 10.95 -10.19
C LEU A 203 -3.04 10.20 -10.52
N HIS A 204 -2.78 9.15 -9.76
CA HIS A 204 -1.72 8.17 -10.00
C HIS A 204 -2.30 6.94 -10.68
N GLU A 205 -1.73 6.59 -11.83
CA GLU A 205 -2.05 5.33 -12.49
C GLU A 205 -1.30 4.19 -11.79
N TYR A 206 -2.01 3.15 -11.42
CA TYR A 206 -1.46 1.89 -10.91
C TYR A 206 -1.64 0.83 -11.99
N LEU A 207 -0.54 0.39 -12.60
CA LEU A 207 -0.52 -0.71 -13.55
C LEU A 207 -0.25 -2.01 -12.80
N ILE A 208 -1.21 -2.93 -12.79
CA ILE A 208 -1.21 -4.12 -11.94
C ILE A 208 -1.25 -5.37 -12.80
N ALA A 209 -0.38 -6.32 -12.52
CA ALA A 209 -0.27 -7.55 -13.28
C ALA A 209 -1.51 -8.45 -13.10
N PRO A 210 -1.84 -9.30 -14.10
CA PRO A 210 -2.90 -10.30 -13.95
C PRO A 210 -2.73 -11.18 -12.72
N GLY A 211 -3.84 -11.48 -12.03
CA GLY A 211 -3.88 -12.32 -10.84
C GLY A 211 -3.35 -11.67 -9.55
N VAL A 212 -2.79 -10.45 -9.62
CA VAL A 212 -2.38 -9.69 -8.44
C VAL A 212 -3.59 -8.97 -7.86
N ASP A 213 -3.71 -8.99 -6.53
CA ASP A 213 -4.72 -8.23 -5.81
C ASP A 213 -4.41 -6.73 -5.83
N PRO A 214 -5.25 -5.91 -6.48
CA PRO A 214 -4.97 -4.49 -6.63
C PRO A 214 -5.11 -3.73 -5.30
N GLY A 215 -6.02 -4.15 -4.43
CA GLY A 215 -6.22 -3.56 -3.10
C GLY A 215 -4.97 -3.71 -2.25
N LEU A 216 -4.35 -4.90 -2.22
CA LEU A 216 -3.11 -5.13 -1.49
C LEU A 216 -1.94 -4.31 -2.03
N VAL A 217 -1.86 -4.10 -3.34
CA VAL A 217 -0.82 -3.24 -3.93
C VAL A 217 -1.00 -1.80 -3.48
N VAL A 218 -2.22 -1.26 -3.59
CA VAL A 218 -2.52 0.12 -3.16
C VAL A 218 -2.25 0.27 -1.67
N CYS A 219 -2.89 -0.53 -0.82
CA CYS A 219 -2.68 -0.49 0.64
C CYS A 219 -1.21 -0.69 1.01
N GLY A 220 -0.49 -1.57 0.30
CA GLY A 220 0.94 -1.77 0.49
C GLY A 220 1.77 -0.51 0.25
N THR A 221 1.49 0.23 -0.83
CA THR A 221 2.18 1.49 -1.13
C THR A 221 1.89 2.59 -0.11
N PHE A 222 0.66 2.68 0.40
CA PHE A 222 0.32 3.65 1.46
C PHE A 222 0.86 3.23 2.84
N ALA A 223 0.85 1.94 3.18
CA ALA A 223 1.51 1.43 4.37
C ALA A 223 3.01 1.71 4.37
N GLN A 224 3.67 1.69 3.20
CA GLN A 224 5.05 2.13 3.07
C GLN A 224 5.22 3.63 3.37
N LEU A 225 4.28 4.48 2.94
CA LEU A 225 4.31 5.92 3.24
C LEU A 225 4.07 6.20 4.72
N LEU A 226 3.10 5.52 5.33
CA LEU A 226 2.85 5.61 6.77
C LEU A 226 4.08 5.17 7.58
N ALA A 227 4.71 4.05 7.20
CA ALA A 227 5.96 3.60 7.80
C ALA A 227 7.12 4.59 7.57
N GLN A 228 7.11 5.34 6.46
CA GLN A 228 8.08 6.40 6.22
C GLN A 228 7.85 7.60 7.15
N ASP A 229 6.60 8.04 7.31
CA ASP A 229 6.21 9.13 8.21
C ASP A 229 6.61 8.85 9.67
N GLU A 230 6.57 7.60 10.13
CA GLU A 230 7.05 7.22 11.46
C GLU A 230 8.57 7.27 11.62
N LEU A 231 9.31 7.07 10.53
CA LEU A 231 10.77 7.01 10.52
C LEU A 231 11.45 8.35 10.24
N LEU A 232 10.69 9.39 9.88
CA LEU A 232 11.21 10.74 9.70
C LEU A 232 11.47 11.34 11.09
N LEU A 233 12.71 11.22 11.55
CA LEU A 233 13.19 11.87 12.77
C LEU A 233 13.16 13.40 12.62
N ASP A 234 13.01 14.09 13.75
CA ASP A 234 13.15 15.55 13.85
C ASP A 234 14.61 16.00 13.63
#